data_AF-A0A849RMR9-F1
#
_entry.id   AF-A0A849RMR9-F1
#
_cell.length_a   1.000
_cell.length_b   1.000
_cell.length_c   1.000
_cell.angle_alpha   90.00
_cell.angle_beta   90.00
_cell.angle_gamma   90.00
#
_symmetry.space_group_name_H-M   'P 1'
#
loop_
_entity.id
_entity.type
_entity.pdbx_description
1 polymer ?
#
loop_
_entity_poly.entity_id
_entity_poly.type
_entity_poly.pdbx_seq_one_letter_code
_entity_poly.pdbx_strand_id
1 'polypeptide(L)'
;MTCRILIVEDDAVMAESLENTLRRELGEIEVIRVSDFAKAPNEIATKLPDIVVLDIFDEQIEQPAKDAVKPAWDTVWAAHFCPVVFHSAQEDQDYKSINHPFVRYEIKGAGSQGRVANHIKSFAPEIEGLRTVRQELSRSAGETLRDVGPLIWQSGNPTTEQTDLFLRVARRRMAAALDYTAEPEKQTQAWEQYIYPPIGSDLLTGDLIRVTTESETGPTAYHVVLSPSCDLARGPGRNPLLQILVADCVPIQDFLVAANVLPANVDSTKPLTSGQRKNLLSQLSKDQIAGLTVMPELPNVLPLMAANLKKLSLLPYCDIAPKKDENKRFFRVASVDSPFRERLAWAYLQVAGRPGVPDVDRNALADSIAQPIPPMTKV
;
A
#
# COMPACT_ATOMS: atom_id res chain seq x y z
N MET A 1 17.02 -24.31 7.50
CA MET A 1 16.74 -23.11 6.67
C MET A 1 17.93 -22.18 6.85
N THR A 2 18.75 -21.97 5.82
CA THR A 2 19.98 -21.18 5.98
C THR A 2 19.62 -19.68 5.97
N CYS A 3 19.71 -19.02 7.12
CA CYS A 3 19.52 -17.56 7.25
C CYS A 3 20.86 -16.87 7.04
N ARG A 4 20.91 -15.81 6.21
CA ARG A 4 22.12 -15.01 5.98
C ARG A 4 22.08 -13.77 6.86
N ILE A 5 23.00 -13.70 7.81
CA ILE A 5 23.09 -12.65 8.82
C ILE A 5 24.33 -11.82 8.54
N LEU A 6 24.18 -10.51 8.37
CA LEU A 6 25.31 -9.59 8.31
C LEU A 6 25.47 -8.90 9.66
N ILE A 7 26.68 -8.92 10.21
CA ILE A 7 27.05 -8.24 11.47
C ILE A 7 28.02 -7.12 11.11
N VAL A 8 27.66 -5.87 11.43
CA VAL A 8 28.56 -4.71 11.36
C VAL A 8 29.01 -4.37 12.78
N GLU A 9 30.29 -4.62 13.05
CA GLU A 9 30.90 -4.49 14.37
C GLU A 9 32.42 -4.39 14.19
N ASP A 10 33.02 -3.29 14.64
CA ASP A 10 34.45 -3.01 14.57
C ASP A 10 35.27 -3.85 15.56
N ASP A 11 34.72 -4.19 16.73
CA ASP A 11 35.33 -5.13 17.67
C ASP A 11 35.17 -6.59 17.21
N ALA A 12 36.27 -7.15 16.68
CA ALA A 12 36.33 -8.52 16.19
C ALA A 12 35.96 -9.58 17.25
N VAL A 13 36.29 -9.34 18.53
CA VAL A 13 35.97 -10.26 19.64
C VAL A 13 34.48 -10.25 19.90
N MET A 14 33.86 -9.08 19.89
CA MET A 14 32.41 -8.93 20.06
C MET A 14 31.65 -9.55 18.88
N ALA A 15 32.11 -9.32 17.65
CA ALA A 15 31.52 -9.91 16.45
C ALA A 15 31.60 -11.45 16.47
N GLU A 16 32.75 -12.01 16.83
CA GLU A 16 32.95 -13.46 16.94
C GLU A 16 32.11 -14.06 18.08
N SER A 17 32.05 -13.39 19.22
CA SER A 17 31.24 -13.82 20.36
C SER A 17 29.74 -13.84 20.01
N LEU A 18 29.26 -12.81 19.31
CA LEU A 18 27.89 -12.77 18.80
C LEU A 18 27.65 -13.88 17.78
N GLU A 19 28.53 -14.05 16.78
CA GLU A 19 28.42 -15.13 15.78
C GLU A 19 28.30 -16.50 16.45
N ASN A 20 29.17 -16.81 17.42
CA ASN A 20 29.15 -18.07 18.15
C ASN A 20 27.82 -18.30 18.87
N THR A 21 27.29 -17.25 19.51
CA THR A 21 25.97 -17.30 20.13
C THR A 21 24.87 -17.53 19.10
N LEU A 22 24.87 -16.80 17.97
CA LEU A 22 23.87 -16.98 16.91
C LEU A 22 23.90 -18.39 16.33
N ARG A 23 25.08 -18.96 16.07
CA ARG A 23 25.21 -20.35 15.57
C ARG A 23 24.67 -21.37 16.56
N ARG A 24 24.94 -21.18 17.86
CA ARG A 24 24.41 -22.05 18.92
C ARG A 24 22.88 -21.99 18.99
N GLU A 25 22.32 -20.78 18.90
CA GLU A 25 20.89 -20.56 19.14
C GLU A 25 20.00 -20.80 17.89
N LEU A 26 20.52 -20.54 16.69
CA LEU A 26 19.78 -20.58 15.42
C LEU A 26 20.11 -21.82 14.57
N GLY A 27 21.22 -22.52 14.85
CA GLY A 27 21.68 -23.67 14.08
C GLY A 27 22.41 -23.27 12.79
N GLU A 28 22.01 -23.85 11.65
CA GLU A 28 22.65 -23.61 10.36
C GLU A 28 22.34 -22.22 9.80
N ILE A 29 23.30 -21.31 9.99
CA ILE A 29 23.27 -19.93 9.49
C ILE A 29 24.55 -19.60 8.71
N GLU A 30 24.42 -18.67 7.77
CA GLU A 30 25.54 -18.00 7.12
C GLU A 30 25.74 -16.66 7.81
N VAL A 31 26.95 -16.38 8.29
CA VAL A 31 27.28 -15.14 9.00
C VAL A 31 28.37 -14.42 8.23
N ILE A 32 28.12 -13.14 7.93
CA ILE A 32 29.05 -12.23 7.26
C ILE A 32 29.42 -11.16 8.27
N ARG A 33 30.70 -11.11 8.66
CA ARG A 33 31.23 -10.09 9.58
C ARG A 33 31.85 -8.95 8.78
N VAL A 34 31.50 -7.72 9.13
CA VAL A 34 32.01 -6.49 8.54
C VAL A 34 32.55 -5.62 9.66
N SER A 35 33.88 -5.50 9.74
CA SER A 35 34.57 -4.70 10.77
C SER A 35 34.83 -3.26 10.37
N ASP A 36 34.46 -2.89 9.15
CA ASP A 36 34.67 -1.57 8.56
C ASP A 36 33.31 -1.06 8.09
N PHE A 37 32.77 -0.08 8.82
CA PHE A 37 31.46 0.48 8.56
C PHE A 37 31.33 1.05 7.14
N ALA A 38 32.42 1.55 6.54
CA ALA A 38 32.41 2.06 5.17
C ALA A 38 32.18 0.96 4.12
N LYS A 39 32.47 -0.31 4.43
CA LYS A 39 32.23 -1.45 3.53
C LYS A 39 30.83 -2.03 3.66
N ALA A 40 30.14 -1.77 4.77
CA ALA A 40 28.83 -2.34 5.03
C ALA A 40 27.80 -2.08 3.91
N PRO A 41 27.68 -0.88 3.31
CA PRO A 41 26.77 -0.65 2.18
C PRO A 41 26.98 -1.61 1.00
N ASN A 42 28.24 -1.84 0.62
CA ASN A 42 28.58 -2.73 -0.48
C ASN A 42 28.29 -4.21 -0.14
N GLU A 43 28.60 -4.64 1.07
CA GLU A 43 28.29 -6.00 1.52
C GLU A 43 26.78 -6.24 1.58
N ILE A 44 25.99 -5.28 2.07
CA ILE A 44 24.53 -5.36 2.05
C ILE A 44 24.01 -5.50 0.62
N ALA A 45 24.46 -4.65 -0.30
CA ALA A 45 23.99 -4.64 -1.69
C ALA A 45 24.37 -5.90 -2.48
N THR A 46 25.53 -6.49 -2.18
CA THR A 46 26.06 -7.64 -2.95
C THR A 46 25.68 -8.98 -2.35
N LYS A 47 25.67 -9.09 -1.01
CA LYS A 47 25.36 -10.34 -0.31
C LYS A 47 23.87 -10.51 -0.06
N LEU A 48 23.08 -9.42 -0.10
CA LEU A 48 21.63 -9.42 0.08
C LEU A 48 21.22 -10.18 1.36
N PRO A 49 21.73 -9.79 2.54
CA PRO A 49 21.47 -10.51 3.78
C PRO A 49 19.98 -10.55 4.11
N ASP A 50 19.55 -11.58 4.82
CA ASP A 50 18.17 -11.72 5.25
C ASP A 50 17.87 -10.88 6.50
N ILE A 51 18.90 -10.56 7.27
CA ILE A 51 18.84 -9.71 8.46
C ILE A 51 20.20 -9.06 8.70
N VAL A 52 20.20 -7.87 9.28
CA VAL A 52 21.42 -7.13 9.64
C VAL A 52 21.44 -6.85 11.15
N VAL A 53 22.59 -7.09 11.78
CA VAL A 53 22.89 -6.63 13.13
C VAL A 53 23.90 -5.50 13.03
N LEU A 54 23.57 -4.34 13.58
CA LEU A 54 24.38 -3.12 13.50
C LEU A 54 24.79 -2.69 14.89
N ASP A 55 26.10 -2.57 15.15
CA ASP A 55 26.54 -1.60 16.15
C ASP A 55 26.36 -0.18 15.61
N ILE A 56 26.17 0.77 16.52
CA ILE A 56 25.92 2.18 16.22
C ILE A 56 27.20 2.99 16.21
N PHE A 57 28.14 2.67 17.09
CA PHE A 57 29.36 3.45 17.26
C PHE A 57 30.54 2.71 16.64
N ASP A 58 31.35 3.45 15.88
CA ASP A 58 32.65 2.98 15.38
C ASP A 58 33.76 3.64 16.21
N GLU A 59 34.52 2.86 16.98
CA GLU A 59 35.59 3.38 17.83
C GLU A 59 36.79 3.92 17.03
N GLN A 60 36.83 3.66 15.71
CA GLN A 60 37.90 4.07 14.81
C GLN A 60 37.69 5.47 14.19
N ILE A 61 36.52 6.10 14.39
CA ILE A 61 36.17 7.39 13.79
C ILE A 61 36.14 8.52 14.84
N GLU A 62 36.82 9.64 14.56
CA GLU A 62 36.71 10.86 15.36
C GLU A 62 35.29 11.45 15.28
N GLN A 63 34.79 11.99 16.40
CA GLN A 63 33.38 12.28 16.62
C GLN A 63 32.64 13.03 15.47
N PRO A 64 31.36 12.72 15.23
CA PRO A 64 30.51 11.82 16.02
C PRO A 64 30.54 10.36 15.50
N ALA A 65 31.11 9.45 16.29
CA ALA A 65 31.24 8.02 15.99
C ALA A 65 29.90 7.30 15.68
N LYS A 66 28.77 7.87 16.11
CA LYS A 66 27.43 7.35 15.82
C LYS A 66 26.98 7.51 14.37
N ASP A 67 27.60 8.42 13.61
CA ASP A 67 27.24 8.63 12.21
C ASP A 67 27.80 7.51 11.30
N ALA A 68 28.70 6.67 11.83
CA ALA A 68 29.32 5.56 11.11
C ALA A 68 28.30 4.50 10.66
N VAL A 69 27.26 4.23 11.46
CA VAL A 69 26.21 3.27 11.11
C VAL A 69 25.25 3.78 10.04
N LYS A 70 25.15 5.11 9.88
CA LYS A 70 24.14 5.73 9.03
C LYS A 70 24.17 5.26 7.57
N PRO A 71 25.32 5.15 6.87
CA PRO A 71 25.35 4.62 5.51
C PRO A 71 24.85 3.18 5.40
N ALA A 72 25.17 2.32 6.37
CA ALA A 72 24.69 0.94 6.40
C ALA A 72 23.17 0.90 6.60
N TRP A 73 22.68 1.66 7.59
CA TRP A 73 21.26 1.80 7.86
C TRP A 73 20.49 2.35 6.65
N ASP A 74 20.96 3.44 6.03
CA ASP A 74 20.34 4.04 4.85
C ASP A 74 20.31 3.04 3.68
N THR A 75 21.35 2.21 3.53
CA THR A 75 21.38 1.16 2.49
C THR A 75 20.34 0.08 2.75
N VAL A 76 20.20 -0.39 3.99
CA VAL A 76 19.11 -1.31 4.35
C VAL A 76 17.77 -0.64 4.07
N TRP A 77 17.55 0.56 4.56
CA TRP A 77 16.25 1.22 4.49
C TRP A 77 15.82 1.58 3.06
N ALA A 78 16.75 2.05 2.23
CA ALA A 78 16.43 2.59 0.90
C ALA A 78 16.66 1.61 -0.25
N ALA A 79 17.56 0.62 -0.12
CA ALA A 79 17.98 -0.22 -1.24
C ALA A 79 17.72 -1.72 -1.02
N HIS A 80 17.96 -2.24 0.19
CA HIS A 80 17.77 -3.66 0.50
C HIS A 80 17.06 -3.84 1.84
N PHE A 81 15.76 -3.55 1.86
CA PHE A 81 14.99 -3.58 3.09
C PHE A 81 14.90 -4.99 3.70
N CYS A 82 15.43 -5.16 4.91
CA CYS A 82 15.34 -6.39 5.69
C CYS A 82 15.28 -6.06 7.20
N PRO A 83 14.93 -7.01 8.07
CA PRO A 83 14.97 -6.80 9.50
C PRO A 83 16.35 -6.32 9.99
N VAL A 84 16.33 -5.45 11.01
CA VAL A 84 17.53 -4.89 11.63
C VAL A 84 17.45 -5.02 13.15
N VAL A 85 18.56 -5.44 13.75
CA VAL A 85 18.77 -5.35 15.20
C VAL A 85 19.92 -4.39 15.45
N PHE A 86 19.64 -3.23 16.03
CA PHE A 86 20.67 -2.37 16.59
C PHE A 86 21.18 -3.01 17.89
N HIS A 87 22.47 -3.34 17.95
CA HIS A 87 23.11 -3.98 19.11
C HIS A 87 24.28 -3.12 19.55
N SER A 88 24.06 -2.22 20.51
CA SER A 88 25.04 -1.18 20.84
C SER A 88 25.37 -1.06 22.33
N ALA A 89 26.59 -0.65 22.65
CA ALA A 89 27.06 -0.48 24.04
C ALA A 89 26.42 0.72 24.74
N GLN A 90 26.11 1.78 23.99
CA GLN A 90 25.51 3.01 24.51
C GLN A 90 24.12 3.20 23.93
N GLU A 91 23.23 3.78 24.73
CA GLU A 91 21.90 4.14 24.24
C GLU A 91 21.97 5.29 23.24
N ASP A 92 21.33 5.12 22.09
CA ASP A 92 21.08 6.19 21.12
C ASP A 92 19.56 6.33 20.92
N GLN A 93 19.04 7.52 21.23
CA GLN A 93 17.61 7.78 21.19
C GLN A 93 17.04 7.85 19.76
N ASP A 94 17.86 8.23 18.77
CA ASP A 94 17.42 8.34 17.38
C ASP A 94 17.07 6.94 16.85
N TYR A 95 17.90 5.93 17.18
CA TYR A 95 17.66 4.54 16.78
C TYR A 95 16.69 3.80 17.71
N LYS A 96 16.73 4.05 19.02
CA LYS A 96 15.83 3.41 20.01
C LYS A 96 14.37 3.82 19.83
N SER A 97 14.12 5.03 19.32
CA SER A 97 12.76 5.55 19.09
C SER A 97 12.12 5.06 17.79
N ILE A 98 12.85 4.34 16.93
CA ILE A 98 12.32 3.79 15.67
C ILE A 98 11.28 2.71 15.99
N ASN A 99 10.01 3.08 15.87
CA ASN A 99 8.89 2.18 16.04
C ASN A 99 8.52 1.54 14.69
N HIS A 100 9.25 0.49 14.29
CA HIS A 100 8.99 -0.24 13.06
C HIS A 100 8.95 -1.76 13.31
N PRO A 101 8.00 -2.54 12.73
CA PRO A 101 7.89 -3.97 13.00
C PRO A 101 9.17 -4.77 12.69
N PHE A 102 9.98 -4.30 11.74
CA PHE A 102 11.24 -4.91 11.29
C PHE A 102 12.50 -4.41 12.02
N VAL A 103 12.36 -3.51 13.01
CA VAL A 103 13.50 -2.92 13.73
C VAL A 103 13.43 -3.32 15.20
N ARG A 104 14.56 -3.76 15.75
CA ARG A 104 14.73 -4.00 17.19
C ARG A 104 15.98 -3.27 17.67
N TYR A 105 15.98 -2.97 18.96
CA TYR A 105 17.08 -2.31 19.64
C TYR A 105 17.46 -3.13 20.87
N GLU A 106 18.75 -3.40 21.06
CA GLU A 106 19.28 -4.18 22.17
C GLU A 106 20.58 -3.56 22.69
N ILE A 107 20.68 -3.35 24.01
CA ILE A 107 21.87 -2.78 24.64
C ILE A 107 22.85 -3.92 24.96
N LYS A 108 24.13 -3.74 24.60
CA LYS A 108 25.19 -4.69 24.93
C LYS A 108 25.32 -4.80 26.44
N GLY A 109 25.36 -6.03 26.92
CA GLY A 109 25.39 -6.37 28.34
C GLY A 109 25.21 -7.86 28.57
N ALA A 110 25.11 -8.28 29.83
CA ALA A 110 24.95 -9.69 30.18
C ALA A 110 23.71 -10.29 29.48
N GLY A 111 23.94 -11.37 28.72
CA GLY A 111 22.90 -12.08 27.98
C GLY A 111 22.34 -11.34 26.75
N SER A 112 22.86 -10.17 26.39
CA SER A 112 22.37 -9.37 25.25
C SER A 112 22.44 -10.12 23.92
N GLN A 113 23.53 -10.86 23.65
CA GLN A 113 23.68 -11.68 22.44
C GLN A 113 22.58 -12.76 22.31
N GLY A 114 22.16 -13.35 23.44
CA GLY A 114 21.03 -14.30 23.45
C GLY A 114 19.70 -13.61 23.16
N ARG A 115 19.53 -12.36 23.62
CA ARG A 115 18.35 -11.54 23.27
C ARG A 115 18.35 -11.11 21.80
N VAL A 116 19.51 -10.76 21.24
CA VAL A 116 19.68 -10.55 19.79
C VAL A 116 19.24 -11.81 19.03
N ALA A 117 19.72 -13.00 19.41
CA ALA A 117 19.28 -14.25 18.79
C ALA A 117 17.76 -14.46 18.86
N ASN A 118 17.12 -14.10 19.98
CA ASN A 118 15.66 -14.18 20.11
C ASN A 118 14.92 -13.16 19.22
N HIS A 119 15.44 -11.94 19.07
CA HIS A 119 14.90 -10.97 18.11
C HIS A 119 14.98 -11.54 16.68
N ILE A 120 16.12 -12.11 16.30
CA ILE A 120 16.31 -12.77 14.99
C ILE A 120 15.31 -13.92 14.78
N LYS A 121 15.11 -14.78 15.79
CA LYS A 121 14.08 -15.84 15.74
C LYS A 121 12.68 -15.27 15.52
N SER A 122 12.36 -14.16 16.19
CA SER A 122 11.04 -13.53 16.09
C SER A 122 10.74 -12.98 14.71
N PHE A 123 11.77 -12.65 13.92
CA PHE A 123 11.63 -12.18 12.54
C PHE A 123 11.42 -13.29 11.50
N ALA A 124 11.27 -14.56 11.92
CA ALA A 124 11.13 -15.66 10.96
C ALA A 124 9.97 -15.44 9.95
N PRO A 125 8.76 -15.01 10.35
CA PRO A 125 7.67 -14.73 9.42
C PRO A 125 7.99 -13.58 8.45
N GLU A 126 8.61 -12.51 8.95
CA GLU A 126 9.01 -11.34 8.18
C GLU A 126 10.07 -11.68 7.12
N ILE A 127 11.08 -12.47 7.52
CA ILE A 127 12.14 -12.94 6.62
C ILE A 127 11.55 -13.85 5.54
N GLU A 128 10.66 -14.77 5.92
CA GLU A 128 9.97 -15.65 4.98
C GLU A 128 9.14 -14.85 3.98
N GLY A 129 8.32 -13.90 4.45
CA GLY A 129 7.51 -13.03 3.59
C GLY A 129 8.36 -12.24 2.59
N LEU A 130 9.44 -11.59 3.05
CA LEU A 130 10.34 -10.83 2.16
C LEU A 130 11.03 -11.72 1.12
N ARG A 131 11.46 -12.93 1.51
CA ARG A 131 12.07 -13.89 0.58
C ARG A 131 11.08 -14.33 -0.49
N THR A 132 9.86 -14.66 -0.09
CA THR A 132 8.80 -15.06 -1.01
C THR A 132 8.51 -13.96 -2.02
N VAL A 133 8.31 -12.71 -1.57
CA VAL A 133 8.09 -11.57 -2.47
C VAL A 133 9.25 -11.37 -3.44
N ARG A 134 10.51 -11.44 -2.97
CA ARG A 134 11.70 -11.29 -3.83
C ARG A 134 11.81 -12.41 -4.87
N GLN A 135 11.51 -13.64 -4.48
CA GLN A 135 11.51 -14.78 -5.37
C GLN A 135 10.40 -14.66 -6.43
N GLU A 136 9.21 -14.24 -6.03
CA GLU A 136 8.09 -14.00 -6.96
C GLU A 136 8.40 -12.88 -7.94
N LEU A 137 8.96 -11.76 -7.46
CA LEU A 137 9.41 -10.66 -8.33
C LEU A 137 10.47 -11.13 -9.32
N SER A 138 11.46 -11.88 -8.86
CA SER A 138 12.54 -12.39 -9.71
C SER A 138 12.03 -13.40 -10.73
N ARG A 139 11.10 -14.28 -10.32
CA ARG A 139 10.45 -15.25 -11.21
C ARG A 139 9.59 -14.55 -12.25
N SER A 140 8.73 -13.61 -11.84
CA SER A 140 7.87 -12.82 -12.72
C SER A 140 8.68 -11.99 -13.72
N ALA A 141 9.79 -11.39 -13.26
CA ALA A 141 10.76 -10.73 -14.13
C ALA A 141 11.35 -11.72 -15.13
N GLY A 142 11.90 -12.85 -14.69
CA GLY A 142 12.50 -13.86 -15.57
C GLY A 142 11.54 -14.40 -16.63
N GLU A 143 10.30 -14.71 -16.26
CA GLU A 143 9.24 -15.13 -17.19
C GLU A 143 8.93 -14.04 -18.21
N THR A 144 8.78 -12.80 -17.74
CA THR A 144 8.55 -11.63 -18.60
C THR A 144 9.69 -11.41 -19.59
N LEU A 145 10.94 -11.50 -19.12
CA LEU A 145 12.14 -11.33 -19.93
C LEU A 145 12.23 -12.39 -21.03
N ARG A 146 12.00 -13.66 -20.69
CA ARG A 146 12.07 -14.78 -21.62
C ARG A 146 11.01 -14.70 -22.71
N ASP A 147 9.78 -14.37 -22.33
CA ASP A 147 8.63 -14.49 -23.23
C ASP A 147 8.44 -13.23 -24.10
N VAL A 148 8.74 -12.04 -23.57
CA VAL A 148 8.56 -10.76 -24.28
C VAL A 148 9.84 -10.30 -24.96
N GLY A 149 11.01 -10.64 -24.43
CA GLY A 149 12.30 -10.24 -24.98
C GLY A 149 12.41 -10.46 -26.49
N PRO A 150 12.13 -11.66 -27.03
CA PRO A 150 12.20 -11.87 -28.49
C PRO A 150 11.30 -10.92 -29.30
N LEU A 151 10.09 -10.62 -28.82
CA LEU A 151 9.13 -9.75 -29.52
C LEU A 151 9.62 -8.31 -29.67
N ILE A 152 10.35 -7.80 -28.67
CA ILE A 152 10.85 -6.43 -28.68
C ILE A 152 12.06 -6.30 -29.60
N TRP A 153 13.02 -7.23 -29.53
CA TRP A 153 14.25 -7.14 -30.33
C TRP A 153 14.05 -7.56 -31.79
N GLN A 154 12.95 -8.25 -32.11
CA GLN A 154 12.54 -8.56 -33.48
C GLN A 154 11.63 -7.48 -34.10
N SER A 155 11.23 -6.45 -33.34
CA SER A 155 10.29 -5.42 -33.80
C SER A 155 10.87 -4.40 -34.80
N GLY A 156 12.19 -4.41 -35.04
CA GLY A 156 12.86 -3.51 -35.99
C GLY A 156 13.01 -2.05 -35.53
N ASN A 157 12.61 -1.71 -34.30
CA ASN A 157 12.75 -0.36 -33.74
C ASN A 157 14.23 0.04 -33.52
N PRO A 158 14.57 1.35 -33.53
CA PRO A 158 15.89 1.83 -33.11
C PRO A 158 16.27 1.36 -31.69
N THR A 159 17.56 1.08 -31.45
CA THR A 159 18.04 0.49 -30.18
C THR A 159 17.64 1.29 -28.94
N THR A 160 17.63 2.62 -29.00
CA THR A 160 17.21 3.48 -27.88
C THR A 160 15.73 3.32 -27.54
N GLU A 161 14.87 3.16 -28.55
CA GLU A 161 13.43 2.92 -28.37
C GLU A 161 13.14 1.49 -27.88
N GLN A 162 13.98 0.53 -28.27
CA GLN A 162 13.87 -0.86 -27.82
C GLN A 162 14.08 -0.98 -26.30
N THR A 163 15.04 -0.25 -25.73
CA THR A 163 15.27 -0.25 -24.27
C THR A 163 14.07 0.28 -23.50
N ASP A 164 13.52 1.43 -23.92
CA ASP A 164 12.34 2.02 -23.28
C ASP A 164 11.09 1.15 -23.44
N LEU A 165 10.89 0.59 -24.64
CA LEU A 165 9.82 -0.35 -24.92
C LEU A 165 9.93 -1.57 -24.03
N PHE A 166 11.13 -2.13 -23.88
CA PHE A 166 11.39 -3.27 -23.02
C PHE A 166 11.07 -2.99 -21.55
N LEU A 167 11.58 -1.88 -21.00
CA LEU A 167 11.27 -1.51 -19.62
C LEU A 167 9.77 -1.34 -19.42
N ARG A 168 9.07 -0.69 -20.36
CA ARG A 168 7.62 -0.47 -20.27
C ARG A 168 6.82 -1.76 -20.34
N VAL A 169 7.09 -2.64 -21.31
CA VAL A 169 6.34 -3.89 -21.46
C VAL A 169 6.64 -4.82 -20.30
N ALA A 170 7.91 -4.89 -19.86
CA ALA A 170 8.28 -5.74 -18.75
C ALA A 170 7.58 -5.32 -17.45
N ARG A 171 7.60 -4.02 -17.12
CA ARG A 171 6.89 -3.48 -15.96
C ARG A 171 5.39 -3.76 -16.00
N ARG A 172 4.74 -3.58 -17.15
CA ARG A 172 3.30 -3.84 -17.30
C ARG A 172 2.95 -5.31 -17.10
N ARG A 173 3.74 -6.22 -17.67
CA ARG A 173 3.50 -7.66 -17.51
C ARG A 173 3.78 -8.12 -16.09
N MET A 174 4.84 -7.64 -15.47
CA MET A 174 5.13 -7.93 -14.06
C MET A 174 3.99 -7.46 -13.15
N ALA A 175 3.51 -6.22 -13.32
CA ALA A 175 2.37 -5.70 -12.56
C ALA A 175 1.14 -6.60 -12.73
N ALA A 176 0.74 -6.88 -13.97
CA ALA A 176 -0.41 -7.75 -14.24
C ALA A 176 -0.24 -9.17 -13.68
N ALA A 177 0.98 -9.71 -13.64
CA ALA A 177 1.26 -11.02 -13.08
C ALA A 177 1.14 -11.04 -11.54
N LEU A 178 1.47 -9.93 -10.88
CA LEU A 178 1.40 -9.77 -9.42
C LEU A 178 -0.03 -9.50 -8.93
N ASP A 179 -0.92 -9.02 -9.80
CA ASP A 179 -2.35 -8.83 -9.49
C ASP A 179 -3.10 -10.17 -9.33
N TYR A 180 -2.55 -11.27 -9.85
CA TYR A 180 -3.10 -12.60 -9.63
C TYR A 180 -2.71 -13.10 -8.24
N THR A 181 -3.70 -13.28 -7.36
CA THR A 181 -3.50 -13.85 -6.03
C THR A 181 -2.82 -15.21 -6.12
N ALA A 182 -1.71 -15.41 -5.41
CA ALA A 182 -1.03 -16.70 -5.30
C ALA A 182 -1.95 -17.81 -4.74
N GLU A 183 -2.97 -17.42 -3.96
CA GLU A 183 -4.00 -18.30 -3.41
C GLU A 183 -5.41 -17.75 -3.73
N PRO A 184 -6.05 -18.17 -4.83
CA PRO A 184 -7.35 -17.63 -5.25
C PRO A 184 -8.50 -17.88 -4.27
N GLU A 185 -8.32 -18.74 -3.26
CA GLU A 185 -9.31 -19.03 -2.23
C GLU A 185 -9.27 -18.04 -1.05
N LYS A 186 -8.19 -17.27 -0.89
CA LYS A 186 -8.08 -16.27 0.17
C LYS A 186 -8.62 -14.93 -0.31
N GLN A 187 -9.63 -14.42 0.39
CA GLN A 187 -10.12 -13.06 0.16
C GLN A 187 -9.07 -12.05 0.64
N THR A 188 -8.77 -11.07 -0.21
CA THR A 188 -7.93 -9.92 0.13
C THR A 188 -8.55 -9.14 1.28
N GLN A 189 -7.71 -8.56 2.14
CA GLN A 189 -8.17 -7.65 3.18
C GLN A 189 -8.78 -6.41 2.54
N ALA A 190 -9.81 -5.84 3.17
CA ALA A 190 -10.54 -4.71 2.59
C ALA A 190 -9.66 -3.47 2.34
N TRP A 191 -8.57 -3.29 3.09
CA TRP A 191 -7.63 -2.18 2.92
C TRP A 191 -6.67 -2.37 1.73
N GLU A 192 -6.53 -3.59 1.19
CA GLU A 192 -5.68 -3.88 0.02
C GLU A 192 -6.18 -3.22 -1.26
N GLN A 193 -7.37 -2.61 -1.25
CA GLN A 193 -7.84 -1.76 -2.35
C GLN A 193 -7.13 -0.40 -2.44
N TYR A 194 -6.25 -0.07 -1.50
CA TYR A 194 -5.51 1.19 -1.48
C TYR A 194 -4.05 0.98 -1.85
N ILE A 195 -3.53 1.87 -2.69
CA ILE A 195 -2.10 2.08 -2.84
C ILE A 195 -1.67 3.10 -1.79
N TYR A 196 -0.79 2.68 -0.88
CA TYR A 196 -0.18 3.52 0.14
C TYR A 196 1.32 3.21 0.31
N PRO A 197 2.21 4.23 0.27
CA PRO A 197 1.91 5.62 -0.10
C PRO A 197 1.49 5.74 -1.58
N PRO A 198 0.77 6.81 -1.97
CA PRO A 198 0.40 7.06 -3.35
C PRO A 198 1.61 7.08 -4.30
N ILE A 199 1.43 6.53 -5.50
CA ILE A 199 2.48 6.48 -6.53
C ILE A 199 2.31 7.64 -7.53
N GLY A 200 3.42 8.23 -7.97
CA GLY A 200 3.44 9.32 -8.95
C GLY A 200 3.18 10.70 -8.35
N SER A 201 3.27 11.76 -9.15
CA SER A 201 3.06 13.15 -8.69
C SER A 201 1.70 13.73 -9.09
N ASP A 202 1.07 13.16 -10.13
CA ASP A 202 -0.24 13.62 -10.60
C ASP A 202 -1.36 13.05 -9.73
N LEU A 203 -2.40 13.86 -9.55
CA LEU A 203 -3.66 13.40 -8.97
C LEU A 203 -4.41 12.51 -9.95
N LEU A 204 -5.09 11.50 -9.43
CA LEU A 204 -5.90 10.55 -10.17
C LEU A 204 -7.33 10.51 -9.61
N THR A 205 -8.27 10.05 -10.43
CA THR A 205 -9.59 9.63 -9.92
C THR A 205 -9.39 8.59 -8.82
N GLY A 206 -10.17 8.65 -7.75
CA GLY A 206 -10.04 7.75 -6.61
C GLY A 206 -8.91 8.09 -5.65
N ASP A 207 -8.15 9.17 -5.87
CA ASP A 207 -7.24 9.68 -4.85
C ASP A 207 -8.02 10.15 -3.61
N LEU A 208 -7.52 9.78 -2.43
CA LEU A 208 -8.01 10.26 -1.15
C LEU A 208 -7.16 11.44 -0.71
N ILE A 209 -7.80 12.59 -0.56
CA ILE A 209 -7.16 13.81 -0.06
C ILE A 209 -7.70 14.16 1.32
N ARG A 210 -6.86 14.79 2.14
CA ARG A 210 -7.23 15.21 3.50
C ARG A 210 -6.91 16.67 3.73
N VAL A 211 -7.77 17.35 4.48
CA VAL A 211 -7.52 18.70 5.00
C VAL A 211 -6.35 18.66 6.00
N THR A 212 -5.31 19.45 5.76
CA THR A 212 -4.08 19.43 6.56
C THR A 212 -4.29 19.81 8.03
N THR A 213 -5.25 20.70 8.30
CA THR A 213 -5.53 21.24 9.65
C THR A 213 -6.50 20.39 10.48
N GLU A 214 -7.12 19.37 9.89
CA GLU A 214 -8.15 18.57 10.55
C GLU A 214 -7.60 17.23 11.08
N SER A 215 -8.35 16.61 12.00
CA SER A 215 -7.95 15.36 12.65
C SER A 215 -7.82 14.21 11.65
N GLU A 216 -6.76 13.40 11.81
CA GLU A 216 -6.54 12.14 11.07
C GLU A 216 -7.63 11.09 11.33
N THR A 217 -8.31 11.18 12.47
CA THR A 217 -9.36 10.25 12.84
C THR A 217 -10.76 10.66 12.36
N GLY A 218 -10.91 11.89 11.85
CA GLY A 218 -12.20 12.46 11.47
C GLY A 218 -12.57 12.15 10.03
N PRO A 219 -13.63 11.35 9.76
CA PRO A 219 -14.04 11.04 8.38
C PRO A 219 -14.30 12.27 7.51
N THR A 220 -14.80 13.36 8.11
CA THR A 220 -15.16 14.59 7.39
C THR A 220 -13.97 15.39 6.88
N ALA A 221 -12.76 15.10 7.37
CA ALA A 221 -11.53 15.72 6.91
C ALA A 221 -11.08 15.20 5.53
N TYR A 222 -11.70 14.11 5.05
CA TYR A 222 -11.31 13.41 3.84
C TYR A 222 -12.28 13.70 2.69
N HIS A 223 -11.72 13.72 1.49
CA HIS A 223 -12.47 13.79 0.25
C HIS A 223 -11.90 12.79 -0.75
N VAL A 224 -12.76 12.29 -1.65
CA VAL A 224 -12.39 11.38 -2.73
C VAL A 224 -12.46 12.10 -4.06
N VAL A 225 -11.37 12.07 -4.83
CA VAL A 225 -11.31 12.70 -6.15
C VAL A 225 -12.17 11.94 -7.15
N LEU A 226 -13.09 12.64 -7.80
CA LEU A 226 -14.00 12.09 -8.81
C LEU A 226 -13.72 12.58 -10.23
N SER A 227 -12.98 13.69 -10.37
CA SER A 227 -12.53 14.17 -11.68
C SER A 227 -11.76 13.08 -12.44
N PRO A 228 -11.97 12.92 -13.76
CA PRO A 228 -11.24 11.94 -14.57
C PRO A 228 -9.73 12.19 -14.56
N SER A 229 -8.93 11.14 -14.38
CA SER A 229 -7.45 11.24 -14.33
C SER A 229 -6.84 11.95 -15.55
N CYS A 230 -7.43 11.81 -16.74
CA CYS A 230 -6.96 12.46 -17.96
C CYS A 230 -7.00 14.00 -17.89
N ASP A 231 -7.88 14.56 -17.05
CA ASP A 231 -8.04 16.00 -16.84
C ASP A 231 -7.18 16.52 -15.67
N LEU A 232 -6.55 15.61 -14.92
CA LEU A 232 -5.73 15.91 -13.73
C LEU A 232 -4.23 15.78 -13.98
N ALA A 233 -3.84 15.05 -15.03
CA ALA A 233 -2.46 14.79 -15.39
C ALA A 233 -1.77 16.04 -15.98
N ARG A 234 -0.53 16.29 -15.55
CA ARG A 234 0.32 17.34 -16.13
C ARG A 234 1.04 16.77 -17.36
N GLY A 235 1.05 17.51 -18.46
CA GLY A 235 1.75 17.06 -19.67
C GLY A 235 2.07 18.20 -20.63
N PRO A 236 2.89 17.96 -21.67
CA PRO A 236 3.19 18.97 -22.68
C PRO A 236 1.89 19.48 -23.33
N GLY A 237 1.58 20.75 -23.10
CA GLY A 237 0.34 21.39 -23.59
C GLY A 237 -0.93 21.03 -22.83
N ARG A 238 -0.86 20.32 -21.69
CA ARG A 238 -2.00 20.00 -20.83
C ARG A 238 -1.83 20.64 -19.46
N ASN A 239 -2.76 21.52 -19.12
CA ASN A 239 -2.92 22.04 -17.77
C ASN A 239 -3.98 21.21 -17.04
N PRO A 240 -3.77 20.88 -15.76
CA PRO A 240 -4.81 20.25 -14.97
C PRO A 240 -6.01 21.20 -14.84
N LEU A 241 -7.17 20.64 -14.51
CA LEU A 241 -8.36 21.44 -14.17
C LEU A 241 -8.02 22.48 -13.09
N LEU A 242 -8.59 23.69 -13.23
CA LEU A 242 -8.50 24.72 -12.19
C LEU A 242 -9.18 24.27 -10.89
N GLN A 243 -10.32 23.59 -11.03
CA GLN A 243 -11.09 23.02 -9.93
C GLN A 243 -11.34 21.53 -10.21
N ILE A 244 -11.12 20.71 -9.19
CA ILE A 244 -11.41 19.29 -9.23
C ILE A 244 -12.72 19.00 -8.52
N LEU A 245 -13.44 18.01 -9.03
CA LEU A 245 -14.62 17.47 -8.39
C LEU A 245 -14.23 16.41 -7.36
N VAL A 246 -14.74 16.56 -6.15
CA VAL A 246 -14.57 15.58 -5.07
C VAL A 246 -15.90 15.23 -4.41
N ALA A 247 -15.98 14.04 -3.83
CA ALA A 247 -17.03 13.68 -2.87
C ALA A 247 -16.49 13.83 -1.45
N ASP A 248 -17.30 14.42 -0.57
CA ASP A 248 -16.98 14.50 0.86
C ASP A 248 -17.12 13.12 1.51
N CYS A 249 -16.20 12.79 2.42
CA CYS A 249 -16.34 11.63 3.28
C CYS A 249 -17.21 11.94 4.51
N VAL A 250 -17.94 10.92 4.97
CA VAL A 250 -18.85 10.97 6.11
C VAL A 250 -18.60 9.77 7.03
N PRO A 251 -19.02 9.84 8.30
CA PRO A 251 -18.95 8.69 9.20
C PRO A 251 -19.64 7.46 8.62
N ILE A 252 -19.07 6.28 8.87
CA ILE A 252 -19.64 5.00 8.39
C ILE A 252 -21.09 4.78 8.86
N GLN A 253 -21.48 5.41 9.97
CA GLN A 253 -22.83 5.37 10.49
C GLN A 253 -23.88 5.81 9.47
N ASP A 254 -23.57 6.83 8.66
CA ASP A 254 -24.48 7.34 7.63
C ASP A 254 -24.79 6.24 6.59
N PHE A 255 -23.77 5.45 6.21
CA PHE A 255 -23.96 4.30 5.33
C PHE A 255 -24.81 3.22 6.00
N LEU A 256 -24.53 2.89 7.26
CA LEU A 256 -25.28 1.85 7.99
C LEU A 256 -26.76 2.20 8.13
N VAL A 257 -27.09 3.48 8.33
CA VAL A 257 -28.46 3.99 8.37
C VAL A 257 -29.10 3.95 6.98
N ALA A 258 -28.41 4.48 5.95
CA ALA A 258 -28.92 4.47 4.57
C ALA A 258 -29.15 3.05 4.02
N ALA A 259 -28.35 2.08 4.48
CA ALA A 259 -28.43 0.68 4.10
C ALA A 259 -29.44 -0.12 4.94
N ASN A 260 -30.18 0.53 5.85
CA ASN A 260 -31.11 -0.10 6.78
C ASN A 260 -30.46 -1.24 7.60
N VAL A 261 -29.16 -1.13 7.90
CA VAL A 261 -28.45 -2.04 8.79
C VAL A 261 -28.67 -1.60 10.25
N LEU A 262 -28.65 -0.29 10.49
CA LEU A 262 -28.95 0.32 11.77
C LEU A 262 -30.10 1.33 11.64
N PRO A 263 -30.95 1.48 12.67
CA PRO A 263 -31.89 2.59 12.74
C PRO A 263 -31.13 3.91 12.93
N ALA A 264 -31.73 5.02 12.46
CA ALA A 264 -31.13 6.36 12.54
C ALA A 264 -30.78 6.84 13.97
N ASN A 265 -31.41 6.27 15.01
CA ASN A 265 -31.27 6.71 16.41
C ASN A 265 -30.65 5.65 17.34
N VAL A 266 -29.86 4.70 16.81
CA VAL A 266 -29.23 3.67 17.64
C VAL A 266 -27.81 4.05 18.03
N ASP A 267 -27.51 3.84 19.31
CA ASP A 267 -26.16 3.91 19.88
C ASP A 267 -25.25 2.88 19.20
N SER A 268 -24.27 3.38 18.45
CA SER A 268 -23.34 2.62 17.62
C SER A 268 -22.28 1.84 18.40
N THR A 269 -22.32 1.90 19.74
CA THR A 269 -21.36 1.21 20.62
C THR A 269 -21.66 -0.28 20.78
N LYS A 270 -22.84 -0.76 20.39
CA LYS A 270 -23.20 -2.18 20.48
C LYS A 270 -22.77 -2.96 19.23
N PRO A 271 -22.25 -4.20 19.39
CA PRO A 271 -21.92 -5.04 18.25
C PRO A 271 -23.17 -5.38 17.42
N LEU A 272 -22.98 -5.53 16.11
CA LEU A 272 -24.06 -5.91 15.19
C LEU A 272 -24.58 -7.31 15.53
N THR A 273 -25.90 -7.48 15.48
CA THR A 273 -26.54 -8.80 15.54
C THR A 273 -26.21 -9.62 14.29
N SER A 274 -26.39 -10.94 14.36
CA SER A 274 -26.17 -11.84 13.21
C SER A 274 -27.02 -11.47 11.99
N GLY A 275 -28.27 -11.06 12.20
CA GLY A 275 -29.17 -10.58 11.15
C GLY A 275 -28.68 -9.29 10.50
N GLN A 276 -28.23 -8.33 11.30
CA GLN A 276 -27.66 -7.07 10.80
C GLN A 276 -26.35 -7.30 10.03
N ARG A 277 -25.50 -8.22 10.51
CA ARG A 277 -24.27 -8.60 9.80
C ARG A 277 -24.58 -9.23 8.43
N LYS A 278 -25.58 -10.11 8.36
CA LYS A 278 -26.02 -10.71 7.08
C LYS A 278 -26.55 -9.65 6.11
N ASN A 279 -27.35 -8.71 6.60
CA ASN A 279 -27.81 -7.57 5.79
C ASN A 279 -26.60 -6.75 5.29
N LEU A 280 -25.69 -6.36 6.19
CA LEU A 280 -24.49 -5.59 5.84
C LEU A 280 -23.68 -6.25 4.71
N LEU A 281 -23.42 -7.56 4.78
CA LEU A 281 -22.72 -8.28 3.72
C LEU A 281 -23.42 -8.14 2.35
N SER A 282 -24.75 -8.21 2.33
CA SER A 282 -25.54 -8.01 1.11
C SER A 282 -25.54 -6.56 0.62
N GLN A 283 -25.31 -5.58 1.49
CA GLN A 283 -25.22 -4.17 1.10
C GLN A 283 -23.82 -3.82 0.61
N LEU A 284 -22.77 -4.39 1.22
CA LEU A 284 -21.38 -4.22 0.81
C LEU A 284 -21.06 -4.82 -0.57
N SER A 285 -21.89 -5.74 -1.08
CA SER A 285 -21.75 -6.25 -2.44
C SER A 285 -22.26 -5.29 -3.52
N LYS A 286 -22.83 -4.13 -3.14
CA LYS A 286 -23.31 -3.12 -4.09
C LYS A 286 -22.29 -1.97 -4.18
N ASP A 287 -22.19 -1.36 -5.36
CA ASP A 287 -21.23 -0.27 -5.60
C ASP A 287 -21.51 0.97 -4.74
N GLN A 288 -22.80 1.28 -4.52
CA GLN A 288 -23.27 2.31 -3.61
C GLN A 288 -24.66 2.01 -3.05
N ILE A 289 -24.95 2.61 -1.89
CA ILE A 289 -26.28 2.64 -1.30
C ILE A 289 -26.68 4.10 -1.07
N ALA A 290 -27.78 4.52 -1.69
CA ALA A 290 -28.31 5.89 -1.56
C ALA A 290 -27.29 7.02 -1.87
N GLY A 291 -26.25 6.72 -2.67
CA GLY A 291 -25.15 7.63 -2.96
C GLY A 291 -23.94 7.50 -2.04
N LEU A 292 -23.90 6.52 -1.15
CA LEU A 292 -22.79 6.25 -0.23
C LEU A 292 -22.00 5.02 -0.67
N THR A 293 -20.69 5.14 -0.75
CA THR A 293 -19.74 4.03 -1.00
C THR A 293 -18.82 3.89 0.21
N VAL A 294 -18.67 2.67 0.73
CA VAL A 294 -17.83 2.41 1.90
C VAL A 294 -16.35 2.55 1.54
N MET A 295 -15.61 3.26 2.40
CA MET A 295 -14.16 3.42 2.36
C MET A 295 -13.57 2.72 3.60
N PRO A 296 -13.12 1.45 3.46
CA PRO A 296 -12.38 0.70 4.46
C PRO A 296 -11.32 1.50 5.21
N GLU A 297 -11.12 1.11 6.47
CA GLU A 297 -10.00 1.59 7.29
C GLU A 297 -8.68 1.12 6.70
N LEU A 298 -7.69 2.02 6.65
CA LEU A 298 -6.28 1.67 6.45
C LEU A 298 -5.58 1.94 7.79
N PRO A 299 -5.11 0.90 8.51
CA PRO A 299 -4.64 1.06 9.89
C PRO A 299 -3.62 2.19 10.07
N ASN A 300 -3.88 3.08 11.01
CA ASN A 300 -3.08 4.29 11.31
C ASN A 300 -2.95 5.32 10.17
N VAL A 301 -3.74 5.22 9.10
CA VAL A 301 -3.66 6.14 7.93
C VAL A 301 -5.03 6.71 7.54
N LEU A 302 -6.05 5.85 7.42
CA LEU A 302 -7.42 6.24 7.04
C LEU A 302 -8.42 5.66 8.04
N PRO A 303 -9.38 6.46 8.54
CA PRO A 303 -10.47 5.93 9.35
C PRO A 303 -11.47 5.15 8.48
N LEU A 304 -12.23 4.24 9.10
CA LEU A 304 -13.40 3.64 8.45
C LEU A 304 -14.46 4.71 8.18
N MET A 305 -14.85 4.88 6.92
CA MET A 305 -15.76 5.95 6.51
C MET A 305 -16.58 5.58 5.27
N ALA A 306 -17.39 6.51 4.78
CA ALA A 306 -18.07 6.39 3.49
C ALA A 306 -17.88 7.66 2.65
N ALA A 307 -17.69 7.53 1.35
CA ALA A 307 -17.73 8.64 0.40
C ALA A 307 -19.18 8.94 0.03
N ASN A 308 -19.58 10.21 0.15
CA ASN A 308 -20.92 10.66 -0.21
C ASN A 308 -20.94 11.26 -1.62
N LEU A 309 -21.30 10.42 -2.59
CA LEU A 309 -21.36 10.73 -4.02
C LEU A 309 -22.49 11.70 -4.40
N LYS A 310 -23.31 12.13 -3.43
CA LYS A 310 -24.30 13.21 -3.57
C LYS A 310 -23.85 14.52 -2.93
N LYS A 311 -22.85 14.48 -2.03
CA LYS A 311 -22.28 15.65 -1.37
C LYS A 311 -20.96 16.01 -2.05
N LEU A 312 -21.10 16.74 -3.15
CA LEU A 312 -20.00 17.08 -4.05
C LEU A 312 -19.46 18.48 -3.75
N SER A 313 -18.15 18.61 -3.85
CA SER A 313 -17.42 19.87 -3.66
C SER A 313 -16.47 20.09 -4.83
N LEU A 314 -16.26 21.37 -5.19
CA LEU A 314 -15.22 21.78 -6.13
C LEU A 314 -14.05 22.36 -5.34
N LEU A 315 -12.86 21.78 -5.50
CA LEU A 315 -11.65 22.22 -4.81
C LEU A 315 -10.62 22.75 -5.82
N PRO A 316 -9.92 23.86 -5.53
CA PRO A 316 -8.84 24.31 -6.39
C PRO A 316 -7.72 23.27 -6.47
N TYR A 317 -7.30 22.90 -7.68
CA TYR A 317 -6.22 21.91 -7.85
C TYR A 317 -4.90 22.40 -7.22
N CYS A 318 -4.65 23.71 -7.24
CA CYS A 318 -3.45 24.31 -6.65
C CYS A 318 -3.36 24.13 -5.13
N ASP A 319 -4.48 23.91 -4.44
CA ASP A 319 -4.57 23.76 -2.99
C ASP A 319 -4.22 22.35 -2.51
N ILE A 320 -3.93 21.42 -3.43
CA ILE A 320 -3.68 20.02 -3.13
C ILE A 320 -2.19 19.70 -3.35
N ALA A 321 -1.59 19.12 -2.31
CA ALA A 321 -0.23 18.62 -2.33
C ALA A 321 -0.19 17.13 -2.69
N PRO A 322 0.79 16.69 -3.50
CA PRO A 322 1.07 15.27 -3.68
C PRO A 322 1.47 14.56 -2.38
N LYS A 323 2.04 15.28 -1.40
CA LYS A 323 2.54 14.76 -0.12
C LYS A 323 2.25 15.71 1.04
N LYS A 324 2.23 15.20 2.28
CA LYS A 324 1.87 15.96 3.51
C LYS A 324 2.76 17.18 3.77
N ASP A 325 4.05 17.11 3.42
CA ASP A 325 5.05 18.11 3.81
C ASP A 325 5.08 19.35 2.90
N GLU A 326 4.23 19.40 1.88
CA GLU A 326 4.10 20.56 1.02
C GLU A 326 2.95 21.42 1.56
N ASN A 327 3.29 22.55 2.22
CA ASN A 327 2.39 23.51 2.90
C ASN A 327 1.18 23.96 2.07
N LYS A 328 0.19 23.08 1.93
CA LYS A 328 -1.04 23.29 1.18
C LYS A 328 -2.23 22.88 2.04
N ARG A 329 -3.40 23.38 1.65
CA ARG A 329 -4.65 23.16 2.40
C ARG A 329 -5.04 21.68 2.44
N PHE A 330 -4.78 20.96 1.35
CA PHE A 330 -5.03 19.53 1.24
C PHE A 330 -3.75 18.81 0.86
N PHE A 331 -3.67 17.53 1.20
CA PHE A 331 -2.65 16.64 0.65
C PHE A 331 -3.23 15.25 0.35
N ARG A 332 -2.63 14.57 -0.61
CA ARG A 332 -3.00 13.20 -0.98
C ARG A 332 -2.46 12.20 0.04
N VAL A 333 -3.35 11.36 0.57
CA VAL A 333 -3.04 10.37 1.61
C VAL A 333 -2.82 8.99 1.00
N ALA A 334 -3.73 8.55 0.13
CA ALA A 334 -3.73 7.22 -0.51
C ALA A 334 -4.41 7.33 -1.89
N SER A 335 -4.29 6.29 -2.70
CA SER A 335 -5.02 6.15 -3.96
C SER A 335 -5.84 4.87 -3.94
N VAL A 336 -7.10 4.92 -4.37
CA VAL A 336 -7.85 3.68 -4.63
C VAL A 336 -7.26 3.00 -5.87
N ASP A 337 -6.93 1.71 -5.74
CA ASP A 337 -6.31 0.92 -6.80
C ASP A 337 -7.35 0.40 -7.81
N SER A 338 -6.89 -0.02 -8.98
CA SER A 338 -7.70 -0.78 -9.93
C SER A 338 -7.93 -2.21 -9.42
N PRO A 339 -9.11 -2.82 -9.62
CA PRO A 339 -10.31 -2.31 -10.30
C PRO A 339 -11.27 -1.50 -9.40
N PHE A 340 -10.90 -1.26 -8.13
CA PHE A 340 -11.76 -0.61 -7.15
C PHE A 340 -12.02 0.87 -7.48
N ARG A 341 -11.06 1.54 -8.11
CA ARG A 341 -11.19 2.91 -8.62
C ARG A 341 -12.25 2.98 -9.71
N GLU A 342 -12.25 2.03 -10.63
CA GLU A 342 -13.24 1.93 -11.70
C GLU A 342 -14.64 1.66 -11.12
N ARG A 343 -14.72 0.80 -10.08
CA ARG A 343 -15.96 0.59 -9.32
C ARG A 343 -16.47 1.86 -8.64
N LEU A 344 -15.58 2.65 -8.03
CA LEU A 344 -15.92 3.95 -7.44
C LEU A 344 -16.42 4.95 -8.50
N ALA A 345 -15.73 5.05 -9.64
CA ALA A 345 -16.15 5.90 -10.75
C ALA A 345 -17.53 5.48 -11.28
N TRP A 346 -17.77 4.17 -11.39
CA TRP A 346 -19.07 3.63 -11.77
C TRP A 346 -20.16 3.93 -10.74
N ALA A 347 -19.87 3.81 -9.44
CA ALA A 347 -20.77 4.19 -8.36
C ALA A 347 -21.18 5.67 -8.48
N TYR A 348 -20.24 6.55 -8.78
CA TYR A 348 -20.51 7.97 -9.00
C TYR A 348 -21.40 8.20 -10.24
N LEU A 349 -21.09 7.56 -11.37
CA LEU A 349 -21.92 7.65 -12.59
C LEU A 349 -23.34 7.13 -12.36
N GLN A 350 -23.52 6.06 -11.60
CA GLN A 350 -24.85 5.57 -11.21
C GLN A 350 -25.62 6.59 -10.39
N VAL A 351 -24.98 7.51 -9.67
CA VAL A 351 -25.62 8.52 -8.82
C VAL A 351 -25.90 9.79 -9.61
N ALA A 352 -24.89 10.33 -10.28
CA ALA A 352 -24.97 11.59 -11.01
C ALA A 352 -25.62 11.45 -12.40
N GLY A 353 -25.47 10.29 -13.05
CA GLY A 353 -25.91 10.04 -14.41
C GLY A 353 -27.30 9.41 -14.53
N ARG A 354 -28.20 9.60 -13.55
CA ARG A 354 -29.58 9.09 -13.63
C ARG A 354 -30.46 10.05 -14.43
N PRO A 355 -30.78 9.79 -15.71
CA PRO A 355 -31.79 10.58 -16.39
C PRO A 355 -33.13 10.36 -15.67
N GLY A 356 -33.82 11.45 -15.36
CA GLY A 356 -35.22 11.36 -14.94
C GLY A 356 -36.03 10.79 -16.09
N VAL A 357 -36.67 9.64 -15.88
CA VAL A 357 -37.65 9.10 -16.82
C VAL A 357 -39.05 9.39 -16.28
N PRO A 358 -39.99 9.85 -17.12
CA PRO A 358 -41.39 9.99 -16.72
C PRO A 358 -41.96 8.66 -16.21
N ASP A 359 -42.92 8.73 -15.30
CA ASP A 359 -43.64 7.55 -14.84
C ASP A 359 -44.37 6.90 -16.02
N VAL A 360 -44.10 5.61 -16.22
CA VAL A 360 -44.84 4.77 -17.16
C VAL A 360 -45.97 4.12 -16.40
N ASP A 361 -47.18 4.10 -16.95
CA ASP A 361 -48.27 3.28 -16.43
C ASP A 361 -47.93 1.80 -16.64
N ARG A 362 -47.26 1.22 -15.63
CA ARG A 362 -46.76 -0.16 -15.67
C ARG A 362 -47.90 -1.17 -15.66
N ASN A 363 -49.04 -0.82 -15.10
CA ASN A 363 -50.20 -1.70 -15.06
C ASN A 363 -50.79 -1.81 -16.46
N ALA A 364 -51.06 -0.67 -17.11
CA ALA A 364 -51.56 -0.66 -18.49
C ALA A 364 -50.59 -1.37 -19.47
N LEU A 365 -49.27 -1.16 -19.29
CA LEU A 365 -48.26 -1.84 -20.11
C LEU A 365 -48.24 -3.36 -19.87
N ALA A 366 -48.30 -3.81 -18.61
CA ALA A 366 -48.35 -5.23 -18.28
C ALA A 366 -49.61 -5.89 -18.85
N ASP A 367 -50.76 -5.24 -18.73
CA ASP A 367 -52.04 -5.71 -19.29
C ASP A 367 -51.98 -5.83 -20.82
N SER A 368 -51.29 -4.89 -21.49
CA SER A 368 -51.06 -4.95 -22.95
C SER A 368 -50.15 -6.12 -23.35
N ILE A 369 -49.14 -6.45 -22.56
CA ILE A 369 -48.21 -7.56 -22.83
C ILE A 369 -48.88 -8.92 -22.55
N ALA A 370 -49.76 -8.98 -21.54
CA ALA A 370 -50.48 -10.18 -21.17
C ALA A 370 -51.57 -10.60 -22.18
N GLN A 371 -51.87 -9.75 -23.17
CA GLN A 371 -52.78 -10.11 -24.25
C GLN A 371 -52.22 -11.28 -25.10
N PRO A 372 -53.07 -12.16 -25.63
CA PRO A 372 -52.63 -13.25 -26.51
C PRO A 372 -51.90 -12.68 -27.72
N ILE A 373 -50.63 -13.05 -27.89
CA ILE A 373 -49.84 -12.66 -29.05
C ILE A 373 -50.49 -13.30 -30.28
N PRO A 374 -50.96 -12.52 -31.28
CA PRO A 374 -51.53 -13.09 -32.48
C PRO A 374 -50.48 -13.97 -33.18
N PRO A 375 -50.89 -15.12 -33.77
CA PRO A 375 -49.96 -16.00 -34.45
C PRO A 375 -49.21 -15.21 -35.53
N MET A 376 -47.88 -15.26 -35.50
CA MET A 376 -47.07 -14.64 -36.54
C MET A 376 -47.49 -15.22 -37.89
N THR A 377 -47.97 -14.36 -38.78
CA THR A 377 -48.19 -14.71 -40.18
C THR A 377 -46.84 -15.12 -40.73
N LYS A 378 -46.68 -16.40 -41.07
CA LYS A 378 -45.49 -16.89 -41.76
C LYS A 378 -45.42 -16.16 -43.11
N VAL A 379 -44.41 -15.31 -43.27
CA VAL A 379 -44.02 -14.74 -44.57
C VAL A 379 -43.29 -15.81 -45.36
#